data_AF-A0A2E2EBC6-F1
#
_entry.id   AF-A0A2E2EBC6-F1
#
_cell.length_a   1.000
_cell.length_b   1.000
_cell.length_c   1.000
_cell.angle_alpha   90.00
_cell.angle_beta   90.00
_cell.angle_gamma   90.00
#
_symmetry.space_group_name_H-M   'P 1'
#
loop_
_entity.id
_entity.type
_entity.pdbx_description
1 polymer ?
#
loop_
_entity_poly.entity_id
_entity_poly.type
_entity_poly.pdbx_seq_one_letter_code
_entity_poly.pdbx_strand_id
1 'polypeptide(L)'
;MTLSYIRLKKLQLTSCIQDKGNRASLCCLPDGRRSLGTMRTLNKAFILLAGLSCSLFFQKGFAKNRIIYGVDDRTETYQTSKRIQKLAGSTAGMIENKKIYAVKKHFMLPPKDLGSEYGLCEQERFKDQSSAVICSGFLIGPDLLVTAGHCIKTQARCDAVSWVFDYKIQAKTGKADILIPSKNVYKCKKLIESKLTGSGQYKQDYSVVQLDRVVEGREPLKYRLQGDSKVANGTELLVIGHPSGLPQKVTLNGKIFNNSSNHFFRTNLDTFGGNSGSAVFNRQTGVVEGILVRGSKDYINTNCGRAVNIVPEDITKRSDLGEFVSRITDVPSLYFRQSFLKAASEGKLSQLKVYASSEALMKMYDNNKNTPLHLAVKNRHYSVVEYLIEKKIQLDARNLNGETALHMAAVNADKKMASILIDAGADRSIKDNNGRTAKDRLRFFNFLLSEFF
;
A
#
# COMPACT_ATOMS: atom_id res chain seq x y z
N MET A 1 37.70 34.01 -59.68
CA MET A 1 36.26 34.27 -59.79
C MET A 1 35.60 33.65 -58.55
N THR A 2 35.34 34.49 -57.53
CA THR A 2 33.99 34.92 -57.08
C THR A 2 33.27 33.85 -56.25
N LEU A 3 33.31 33.89 -54.91
CA LEU A 3 32.48 34.71 -53.97
C LEU A 3 31.07 34.08 -53.78
N SER A 4 30.49 33.90 -52.58
CA SER A 4 30.67 34.50 -51.24
C SER A 4 30.39 33.49 -50.11
N TYR A 5 31.15 33.41 -49.01
CA TYR A 5 31.03 34.15 -47.72
C TYR A 5 29.67 33.94 -46.97
N ILE A 6 29.58 33.31 -45.76
CA ILE A 6 30.06 33.68 -44.39
C ILE A 6 29.10 34.71 -43.71
N ARG A 7 28.67 34.65 -42.41
CA ARG A 7 29.35 34.27 -41.13
C ARG A 7 28.40 33.84 -39.99
N LEU A 8 28.98 33.21 -38.97
CA LEU A 8 28.41 32.99 -37.61
C LEU A 8 28.75 34.11 -36.61
N LYS A 9 27.99 34.15 -35.50
CA LYS A 9 28.37 34.31 -34.06
C LYS A 9 27.59 35.42 -33.34
N LYS A 10 27.44 35.50 -32.00
CA LYS A 10 27.44 34.62 -30.80
C LYS A 10 27.73 35.55 -29.60
N LEU A 11 26.95 35.47 -28.52
CA LEU A 11 27.22 35.99 -27.14
C LEU A 11 27.44 37.51 -26.92
N GLN A 12 26.71 38.07 -25.95
CA GLN A 12 27.31 38.41 -24.64
C GLN A 12 26.27 38.63 -23.52
N LEU A 13 26.70 38.37 -22.28
CA LEU A 13 26.06 38.78 -21.02
C LEU A 13 26.76 40.05 -20.54
N THR A 14 26.02 41.02 -20.02
CA THR A 14 26.54 42.05 -19.11
C THR A 14 25.53 42.39 -18.02
N SER A 15 26.04 42.52 -16.80
CA SER A 15 25.34 42.93 -15.59
C SER A 15 25.37 44.46 -15.41
N CYS A 16 24.36 45.01 -14.75
CA CYS A 16 24.50 46.28 -14.02
C CYS A 16 23.73 46.24 -12.69
N ILE A 17 24.22 47.02 -11.72
CA ILE A 17 23.84 47.04 -10.30
C ILE A 17 23.05 48.34 -10.02
N GLN A 18 22.14 48.29 -9.02
CA GLN A 18 21.48 49.37 -8.20
C GLN A 18 21.43 50.83 -8.75
N ASP A 19 20.35 51.59 -8.55
CA ASP A 19 19.85 52.00 -7.22
C ASP A 19 18.40 52.57 -7.23
N LYS A 20 17.88 52.89 -6.04
CA LYS A 20 16.58 53.46 -5.64
C LYS A 20 15.81 54.29 -6.68
N GLY A 21 14.48 54.10 -6.74
CA GLY A 21 13.59 55.07 -7.39
C GLY A 21 12.11 54.68 -7.39
N ASN A 22 11.32 55.32 -6.53
CA ASN A 22 9.87 55.14 -6.37
C ASN A 22 9.07 55.60 -7.62
N ARG A 23 7.86 55.04 -7.79
CA ARG A 23 6.73 55.42 -8.69
C ARG A 23 6.67 54.84 -10.11
N ALA A 24 5.48 54.29 -10.39
CA ALA A 24 5.03 53.87 -11.72
C ALA A 24 4.60 55.07 -12.58
N SER A 25 4.74 54.93 -13.90
CA SER A 25 3.94 55.61 -14.92
C SER A 25 3.89 54.76 -16.18
N LEU A 26 2.68 54.55 -16.73
CA LEU A 26 2.51 54.03 -18.09
C LEU A 26 2.95 55.10 -19.11
N CYS A 27 3.64 54.68 -20.16
CA CYS A 27 3.70 55.42 -21.42
C CYS A 27 3.06 54.56 -22.52
N CYS A 28 1.88 54.98 -23.00
CA CYS A 28 1.39 54.61 -24.33
C CYS A 28 1.93 55.62 -25.36
N LEU A 29 1.87 55.27 -26.65
CA LEU A 29 1.72 56.10 -27.87
C LEU A 29 2.16 55.23 -29.09
N PRO A 30 1.75 55.52 -30.36
CA PRO A 30 0.54 56.21 -30.82
C PRO A 30 -0.15 55.52 -32.03
N ASP A 31 -1.10 56.25 -32.64
CA ASP A 31 -1.59 56.16 -34.02
C ASP A 31 -2.59 55.07 -34.46
N GLY A 32 -3.86 55.51 -34.56
CA GLY A 32 -4.24 56.12 -35.83
C GLY A 32 -5.42 55.53 -36.61
N ARG A 33 -6.63 56.07 -36.40
CA ARG A 33 -7.39 56.86 -37.41
C ARG A 33 -8.74 57.34 -36.86
N ARG A 34 -9.23 58.44 -37.45
CA ARG A 34 -10.46 59.15 -37.08
C ARG A 34 -11.69 58.56 -37.76
N SER A 35 -12.85 58.69 -37.11
CA SER A 35 -14.10 59.10 -37.78
C SER A 35 -14.94 59.91 -36.78
N LEU A 36 -15.37 61.12 -37.17
CA LEU A 36 -16.23 61.98 -36.35
C LEU A 36 -17.71 61.64 -36.59
N GLY A 37 -18.52 61.71 -35.52
CA GLY A 37 -19.97 61.51 -35.58
C GLY A 37 -20.71 62.27 -34.47
N THR A 38 -20.74 63.60 -34.59
CA THR A 38 -21.76 64.53 -34.04
C THR A 38 -22.43 64.22 -32.67
N MET A 39 -21.83 64.78 -31.61
CA MET A 39 -22.38 65.85 -30.74
C MET A 39 -23.88 65.90 -30.34
N ARG A 40 -24.11 66.28 -29.06
CA ARG A 40 -25.35 66.84 -28.42
C ARG A 40 -26.36 65.81 -27.85
N THR A 41 -27.00 65.99 -26.69
CA THR A 41 -26.88 67.02 -25.60
C THR A 41 -27.54 66.55 -24.30
N LEU A 42 -26.84 66.75 -23.17
CA LEU A 42 -27.31 67.29 -21.86
C LEU A 42 -28.64 66.88 -21.18
N ASN A 43 -28.50 66.73 -19.84
CA ASN A 43 -29.41 67.20 -18.77
C ASN A 43 -30.74 66.48 -18.48
N LYS A 44 -30.79 65.73 -17.36
CA LYS A 44 -31.08 66.31 -16.03
C LYS A 44 -30.86 65.30 -14.89
N ALA A 45 -30.54 65.82 -13.71
CA ALA A 45 -30.38 65.04 -12.48
C ALA A 45 -31.72 64.77 -11.80
N PHE A 46 -31.82 63.65 -11.09
CA PHE A 46 -32.70 63.50 -9.93
C PHE A 46 -31.95 62.75 -8.83
N ILE A 47 -31.60 63.45 -7.76
CA ILE A 47 -31.12 62.84 -6.52
C ILE A 47 -32.35 62.58 -5.66
N LEU A 48 -32.58 61.32 -5.30
CA LEU A 48 -33.59 60.94 -4.32
C LEU A 48 -32.92 60.09 -3.24
N LEU A 49 -32.69 60.72 -2.09
CA LEU A 49 -32.19 60.06 -0.89
C LEU A 49 -33.30 59.18 -0.30
N ALA A 50 -33.11 57.87 -0.36
CA ALA A 50 -33.87 56.90 0.42
C ALA A 50 -32.89 56.01 1.19
N GLY A 51 -32.48 56.47 2.38
CA GLY A 51 -31.79 55.62 3.33
C GLY A 51 -32.81 54.96 4.25
N LEU A 52 -32.91 53.63 4.23
CA LEU A 52 -33.30 52.83 5.39
C LEU A 52 -32.99 51.34 5.18
N SER A 53 -32.53 50.69 6.26
CA SER A 53 -32.34 49.23 6.39
C SER A 53 -31.69 48.50 5.20
N CYS A 54 -30.37 48.59 5.10
CA CYS A 54 -29.62 47.43 4.61
C CYS A 54 -29.77 46.33 5.65
N SER A 55 -30.70 45.41 5.42
CA SER A 55 -30.88 44.20 6.22
C SER A 55 -29.62 43.34 6.09
N LEU A 56 -28.67 43.57 7.00
CA LEU A 56 -27.53 42.69 7.21
C LEU A 56 -28.08 41.30 7.54
N PHE A 57 -28.18 40.45 6.52
CA PHE A 57 -28.16 39.00 6.70
C PHE A 57 -26.80 38.65 7.31
N PHE A 58 -26.72 38.76 8.63
CA PHE A 58 -25.82 37.97 9.44
C PHE A 58 -26.14 36.51 9.13
N GLN A 59 -25.46 35.96 8.12
CA GLN A 59 -25.23 34.53 8.06
C GLN A 59 -24.47 34.17 9.34
N LYS A 60 -25.21 33.77 10.38
CA LYS A 60 -24.64 33.21 11.60
C LYS A 60 -23.69 32.10 11.17
N GLY A 61 -22.40 32.29 11.46
CA GLY A 61 -21.36 31.36 11.05
C GLY A 61 -21.66 29.96 11.55
N PHE A 62 -21.94 29.03 10.63
CA PHE A 62 -22.15 27.63 10.98
C PHE A 62 -20.84 26.99 11.43
N ALA A 63 -20.75 26.76 12.74
CA ALA A 63 -19.90 25.81 13.47
C ALA A 63 -18.59 25.35 12.80
N LYS A 64 -17.45 25.78 13.38
CA LYS A 64 -16.18 25.03 13.31
C LYS A 64 -16.30 23.79 14.23
N ASN A 65 -16.22 22.54 13.71
CA ASN A 65 -16.07 21.20 14.36
C ASN A 65 -16.26 20.01 13.31
N ARG A 66 -15.23 19.36 12.67
CA ARG A 66 -15.20 18.25 11.58
C ARG A 66 -13.85 17.40 11.24
N ILE A 67 -13.39 16.29 11.88
CA ILE A 67 -12.00 15.63 11.77
C ILE A 67 -11.60 14.85 10.53
N ILE A 68 -10.51 15.36 10.05
CA ILE A 68 -9.76 15.11 8.86
C ILE A 68 -8.61 16.10 9.09
N TYR A 69 -7.39 15.81 8.66
CA TYR A 69 -6.30 16.78 8.72
C TYR A 69 -6.34 17.71 7.50
N GLY A 70 -7.43 18.49 7.41
CA GLY A 70 -7.76 19.34 6.26
C GLY A 70 -9.13 19.05 5.66
N VAL A 71 -9.16 18.46 4.46
CA VAL A 71 -10.37 18.13 3.67
C VAL A 71 -10.42 16.63 3.41
N ASP A 72 -11.58 16.00 3.62
CA ASP A 72 -11.75 14.54 3.62
C ASP A 72 -11.47 13.93 2.26
N ASP A 73 -10.23 13.50 2.05
CA ASP A 73 -9.75 13.05 0.75
C ASP A 73 -10.04 11.58 0.45
N ARG A 74 -10.74 10.88 1.36
CA ARG A 74 -11.15 9.49 1.18
C ARG A 74 -11.98 9.36 -0.10
N THR A 75 -11.52 8.50 -1.00
CA THR A 75 -12.13 8.19 -2.30
C THR A 75 -12.37 6.70 -2.46
N GLU A 76 -13.27 6.34 -3.37
CA GLU A 76 -13.53 4.94 -3.72
C GLU A 76 -12.42 4.40 -4.64
N THR A 77 -11.99 3.15 -4.45
CA THR A 77 -10.89 2.56 -5.23
C THR A 77 -11.08 2.71 -6.75
N TYR A 78 -12.31 2.62 -7.27
CA TYR A 78 -12.59 2.74 -8.71
C TYR A 78 -12.36 4.15 -9.29
N GLN A 79 -12.34 5.19 -8.45
CA GLN A 79 -12.07 6.58 -8.84
C GLN A 79 -10.56 6.86 -8.99
N THR A 80 -9.71 5.94 -8.53
CA THR A 80 -8.24 6.09 -8.53
C THR A 80 -7.60 5.56 -9.82
N SER A 81 -6.33 5.90 -10.06
CA SER A 81 -5.58 5.39 -11.22
C SER A 81 -5.46 3.87 -11.23
N LYS A 82 -5.30 3.26 -12.42
CA LYS A 82 -5.12 1.79 -12.56
C LYS A 82 -3.94 1.24 -11.75
N ARG A 83 -2.89 2.03 -11.55
CA ARG A 83 -1.75 1.70 -10.67
C ARG A 83 -2.22 1.51 -9.22
N ILE A 84 -3.01 2.43 -8.71
CA ILE A 84 -3.55 2.38 -7.34
C ILE A 84 -4.58 1.25 -7.21
N GLN A 85 -5.45 1.06 -8.21
CA GLN A 85 -6.36 -0.10 -8.26
C GLN A 85 -5.61 -1.44 -8.18
N LYS A 86 -4.42 -1.55 -8.78
CA LYS A 86 -3.58 -2.76 -8.69
C LYS A 86 -3.01 -2.97 -7.27
N LEU A 87 -2.51 -1.92 -6.62
CA LEU A 87 -2.05 -1.98 -5.22
C LEU A 87 -3.20 -2.35 -4.27
N ALA A 88 -4.37 -1.76 -4.51
CA ALA A 88 -5.58 -1.97 -3.72
C ALA A 88 -6.10 -3.42 -3.78
N GLY A 89 -5.88 -4.13 -4.89
CA GLY A 89 -6.24 -5.53 -5.02
C GLY A 89 -5.63 -6.45 -3.97
N SER A 90 -4.50 -6.05 -3.38
CA SER A 90 -3.73 -6.82 -2.38
C SER A 90 -3.96 -6.36 -0.92
N THR A 91 -4.95 -5.49 -0.69
CA THR A 91 -5.44 -5.12 0.65
C THR A 91 -6.73 -5.86 0.96
N ALA A 92 -6.87 -6.33 2.21
CA ALA A 92 -8.04 -7.05 2.72
C ALA A 92 -8.56 -6.42 4.02
N GLY A 93 -9.86 -6.56 4.24
CA GLY A 93 -10.52 -6.23 5.51
C GLY A 93 -10.58 -7.45 6.43
N MET A 94 -10.36 -7.25 7.73
CA MET A 94 -10.44 -8.28 8.76
C MET A 94 -11.86 -8.35 9.34
N ILE A 95 -12.48 -9.52 9.36
CA ILE A 95 -13.80 -9.74 9.97
C ILE A 95 -13.77 -10.89 10.97
N GLU A 96 -14.58 -10.82 12.02
CA GLU A 96 -14.73 -11.93 12.97
C GLU A 96 -15.54 -13.07 12.34
N ASN A 97 -15.10 -14.32 12.53
CA ASN A 97 -15.76 -15.49 11.93
C ASN A 97 -17.24 -15.62 12.34
N LYS A 98 -17.62 -15.13 13.51
CA LYS A 98 -19.02 -15.09 14.00
C LYS A 98 -19.91 -14.03 13.33
N LYS A 99 -19.34 -13.08 12.58
CA LYS A 99 -20.06 -11.99 11.90
C LYS A 99 -20.29 -12.25 10.40
N ILE A 100 -19.75 -13.33 9.84
CA ILE A 100 -19.79 -13.62 8.41
C ILE A 100 -20.53 -14.94 8.14
N TYR A 101 -21.50 -14.92 7.21
CA TYR A 101 -22.43 -16.04 7.02
C TYR A 101 -22.18 -16.74 5.69
N ALA A 102 -22.02 -18.06 5.67
CA ALA A 102 -21.83 -18.82 4.43
C ALA A 102 -23.15 -18.93 3.65
N VAL A 103 -23.15 -18.58 2.35
CA VAL A 103 -24.32 -18.63 1.46
C VAL A 103 -23.90 -19.20 0.10
N LYS A 104 -24.15 -20.50 -0.11
CA LYS A 104 -23.72 -21.25 -1.32
C LYS A 104 -22.21 -21.11 -1.55
N LYS A 105 -21.79 -20.50 -2.68
CA LYS A 105 -20.38 -20.22 -3.04
C LYS A 105 -19.91 -18.80 -2.64
N HIS A 106 -20.62 -18.16 -1.72
CA HIS A 106 -20.35 -16.82 -1.23
C HIS A 106 -20.35 -16.80 0.30
N PHE A 107 -19.86 -15.69 0.86
CA PHE A 107 -20.10 -15.27 2.22
C PHE A 107 -20.82 -13.92 2.23
N MET A 108 -21.80 -13.78 3.12
CA MET A 108 -22.52 -12.54 3.35
C MET A 108 -21.90 -11.80 4.55
N LEU A 109 -21.51 -10.55 4.31
CA LEU A 109 -21.09 -9.60 5.34
C LEU A 109 -22.31 -8.99 6.06
N PRO A 110 -22.17 -8.48 7.30
CA PRO A 110 -23.25 -7.79 7.99
C PRO A 110 -23.78 -6.60 7.18
N PRO A 111 -25.10 -6.49 6.94
CA PRO A 111 -25.68 -5.40 6.13
C PRO A 111 -25.90 -4.11 6.94
N LYS A 112 -25.08 -3.86 7.97
CA LYS A 112 -25.18 -2.63 8.77
C LYS A 112 -24.48 -1.49 8.04
N ASP A 113 -25.10 -0.32 8.01
CA ASP A 113 -24.47 0.90 7.54
C ASP A 113 -23.65 1.58 8.64
N LEU A 114 -22.68 2.41 8.24
CA LEU A 114 -21.79 3.15 9.13
C LEU A 114 -22.57 4.11 10.05
N GLY A 115 -23.63 4.75 9.53
CA GLY A 115 -24.47 5.70 10.25
C GLY A 115 -25.12 5.06 11.47
N SER A 116 -25.77 3.91 11.27
CA SER A 116 -26.40 3.10 12.31
C SER A 116 -25.38 2.50 13.29
N GLU A 117 -24.18 2.10 12.84
CA GLU A 117 -23.17 1.51 13.74
C GLU A 117 -22.51 2.55 14.66
N TYR A 118 -22.24 3.75 14.15
CA TYR A 118 -21.55 4.81 14.91
C TYR A 118 -22.48 5.91 15.44
N GLY A 119 -23.76 5.89 15.09
CA GLY A 119 -24.73 6.94 15.42
C GLY A 119 -24.38 8.27 14.76
N LEU A 120 -24.02 8.25 13.48
CA LEU A 120 -23.54 9.45 12.76
C LEU A 120 -24.68 10.41 12.42
N CYS A 121 -24.34 11.70 12.32
CA CYS A 121 -25.27 12.72 11.84
C CYS A 121 -25.62 12.52 10.35
N GLU A 122 -26.82 12.99 9.97
CA GLU A 122 -27.41 12.79 8.64
C GLU A 122 -26.55 13.26 7.46
N GLN A 123 -25.68 14.24 7.65
CA GLN A 123 -24.79 14.81 6.64
C GLN A 123 -23.42 14.12 6.51
N GLU A 124 -23.12 13.12 7.35
CA GLU A 124 -21.78 12.55 7.39
C GLU A 124 -21.46 11.69 6.16
N ARG A 125 -20.23 11.84 5.65
CA ARG A 125 -19.79 11.11 4.47
C ARG A 125 -19.78 9.61 4.74
N PHE A 126 -20.26 8.86 3.75
CA PHE A 126 -20.33 7.40 3.76
C PHE A 126 -21.25 6.79 4.83
N LYS A 127 -22.12 7.56 5.53
CA LYS A 127 -23.01 7.00 6.56
C LYS A 127 -23.83 5.81 6.04
N ASP A 128 -24.36 5.90 4.82
CA ASP A 128 -25.24 4.89 4.21
C ASP A 128 -24.47 3.71 3.59
N GLN A 129 -23.13 3.71 3.66
CA GLN A 129 -22.32 2.59 3.19
C GLN A 129 -22.18 1.53 4.28
N SER A 130 -22.13 0.26 3.84
CA SER A 130 -21.94 -0.87 4.73
C SER A 130 -20.68 -0.72 5.60
N SER A 131 -20.77 -1.05 6.88
CA SER A 131 -19.64 -1.25 7.78
C SER A 131 -19.63 -2.70 8.26
N ALA A 132 -18.51 -3.40 8.09
CA ALA A 132 -18.43 -4.84 8.29
C ALA A 132 -17.11 -5.35 8.89
N VAL A 133 -16.00 -4.70 8.53
CA VAL A 133 -14.64 -5.13 8.92
C VAL A 133 -14.10 -4.29 10.07
N ILE A 134 -13.16 -4.83 10.84
CA ILE A 134 -12.71 -4.25 12.12
C ILE A 134 -11.22 -3.89 12.16
N CYS A 135 -10.44 -4.40 11.20
CA CYS A 135 -9.08 -3.98 10.89
C CYS A 135 -8.86 -4.14 9.38
N SER A 136 -7.70 -3.70 8.90
CA SER A 136 -7.20 -3.91 7.55
C SER A 136 -5.90 -4.72 7.58
N GLY A 137 -5.47 -5.20 6.42
CA GLY A 137 -4.20 -5.91 6.26
C GLY A 137 -3.85 -6.06 4.79
N PHE A 138 -2.61 -6.44 4.50
CA PHE A 138 -2.10 -6.45 3.13
C PHE A 138 -1.15 -7.61 2.82
N LEU A 139 -1.23 -8.09 1.58
CA LEU A 139 -0.48 -9.24 1.09
C LEU A 139 0.99 -8.87 0.81
N ILE A 140 1.93 -9.62 1.37
CA ILE A 140 3.39 -9.45 1.19
C ILE A 140 4.09 -10.70 0.64
N GLY A 141 3.38 -11.83 0.59
CA GLY A 141 3.76 -13.07 -0.08
C GLY A 141 2.50 -13.86 -0.47
N PRO A 142 2.61 -15.00 -1.16
CA PRO A 142 1.47 -15.68 -1.79
C PRO A 142 0.31 -16.04 -0.85
N ASP A 143 0.62 -16.29 0.42
CA ASP A 143 -0.28 -16.62 1.53
C ASP A 143 0.13 -15.87 2.81
N LEU A 144 0.88 -14.77 2.69
CA LEU A 144 1.43 -14.00 3.81
C LEU A 144 0.86 -12.60 3.84
N LEU A 145 0.30 -12.22 4.99
CA LEU A 145 -0.40 -10.96 5.19
C LEU A 145 0.13 -10.24 6.43
N VAL A 146 0.28 -8.92 6.33
CA VAL A 146 0.67 -8.02 7.42
C VAL A 146 -0.52 -7.21 7.89
N THR A 147 -0.61 -6.97 9.19
CA THR A 147 -1.62 -6.13 9.84
C THR A 147 -1.03 -5.49 11.11
N ALA A 148 -1.81 -4.73 11.87
CA ALA A 148 -1.40 -4.15 13.15
C ALA A 148 -1.39 -5.23 14.25
N GLY A 149 -0.45 -5.09 15.19
CA GLY A 149 -0.27 -6.02 16.31
C GLY A 149 -1.50 -6.10 17.21
N HIS A 150 -2.17 -4.97 17.44
CA HIS A 150 -3.40 -4.96 18.24
C HIS A 150 -4.60 -5.64 17.56
N CYS A 151 -4.59 -5.83 16.24
CA CYS A 151 -5.62 -6.56 15.51
C CYS A 151 -5.50 -8.08 15.71
N ILE A 152 -4.27 -8.61 15.64
CA ILE A 152 -3.96 -10.04 15.83
C ILE A 152 -2.82 -10.19 16.85
N LYS A 153 -3.16 -10.23 18.14
CA LYS A 153 -2.16 -10.36 19.22
C LYS A 153 -1.72 -11.81 19.46
N THR A 154 -2.59 -12.78 19.20
CA THR A 154 -2.44 -14.19 19.60
C THR A 154 -2.95 -15.15 18.51
N GLN A 155 -2.53 -16.41 18.55
CA GLN A 155 -3.04 -17.45 17.65
C GLN A 155 -4.57 -17.60 17.77
N ALA A 156 -5.12 -17.63 18.99
CA ALA A 156 -6.57 -17.68 19.19
C ALA A 156 -7.33 -16.51 18.54
N ARG A 157 -6.72 -15.32 18.44
CA ARG A 157 -7.31 -14.20 17.69
C ARG A 157 -7.18 -14.36 16.18
N CYS A 158 -6.09 -14.95 15.69
CA CYS A 158 -5.95 -15.39 14.29
C CYS A 158 -7.08 -16.38 13.95
N ASP A 159 -7.23 -17.47 14.70
CA ASP A 159 -8.23 -18.52 14.44
C ASP A 159 -9.69 -17.99 14.44
N ALA A 160 -9.95 -16.90 15.16
CA ALA A 160 -11.26 -16.26 15.29
C ALA A 160 -11.63 -15.27 14.15
N VAL A 161 -10.74 -15.02 13.18
CA VAL A 161 -10.99 -14.05 12.09
C VAL A 161 -10.79 -14.63 10.68
N SER A 162 -11.38 -13.94 9.72
CA SER A 162 -11.17 -14.12 8.28
C SER A 162 -10.75 -12.80 7.62
N TRP A 163 -10.05 -12.92 6.50
CA TRP A 163 -9.58 -11.84 5.65
C TRP A 163 -10.39 -11.80 4.36
N VAL A 164 -10.99 -10.65 4.08
CA VAL A 164 -11.94 -10.42 3.00
C VAL A 164 -11.30 -9.51 1.96
N PHE A 165 -10.98 -10.06 0.79
CA PHE A 165 -10.57 -9.29 -0.37
C PHE A 165 -11.78 -8.84 -1.20
N ASP A 166 -11.61 -7.77 -1.98
CA ASP A 166 -12.63 -7.18 -2.85
C ASP A 166 -13.88 -6.60 -2.16
N TYR A 167 -13.89 -6.44 -0.83
CA TYR A 167 -14.92 -5.66 -0.14
C TYR A 167 -14.76 -4.16 -0.45
N LYS A 168 -15.44 -3.68 -1.50
CA LYS A 168 -15.34 -2.31 -2.05
C LYS A 168 -16.67 -1.85 -2.64
N ILE A 169 -16.77 -0.58 -3.01
CA ILE A 169 -17.91 -0.06 -3.78
C ILE A 169 -17.78 -0.45 -5.27
N GLN A 170 -18.85 -0.98 -5.84
CA GLN A 170 -18.94 -1.21 -7.28
C GLN A 170 -19.21 0.10 -8.04
N ALA A 171 -18.35 0.41 -9.02
CA ALA A 171 -18.48 1.61 -9.85
C ALA A 171 -19.82 1.74 -10.60
N LYS A 172 -20.48 0.62 -10.95
CA LYS A 172 -21.74 0.61 -11.70
C LYS A 172 -22.98 0.88 -10.84
N THR A 173 -22.94 0.54 -9.55
CA THR A 173 -24.13 0.57 -8.68
C THR A 173 -24.01 1.58 -7.54
N GLY A 174 -22.79 2.06 -7.24
CA GLY A 174 -22.50 2.89 -6.06
C GLY A 174 -22.65 2.16 -4.73
N LYS A 175 -22.86 0.83 -4.73
CA LYS A 175 -23.12 0.01 -3.54
C LYS A 175 -21.95 -0.92 -3.21
N ALA A 176 -21.87 -1.33 -1.94
CA ALA A 176 -20.87 -2.24 -1.43
C ALA A 176 -21.14 -3.69 -1.84
N ASP A 177 -20.09 -4.43 -2.17
CA ASP A 177 -20.14 -5.88 -2.32
C ASP A 177 -20.29 -6.56 -0.94
N ILE A 178 -21.52 -6.83 -0.50
CA ILE A 178 -21.77 -7.58 0.75
C ILE A 178 -21.85 -9.10 0.57
N LEU A 179 -21.99 -9.59 -0.68
CA LEU A 179 -21.93 -11.01 -1.03
C LEU A 179 -20.59 -11.33 -1.69
N ILE A 180 -19.58 -11.66 -0.87
CA ILE A 180 -18.22 -11.91 -1.32
C ILE A 180 -18.06 -13.37 -1.77
N PRO A 181 -17.55 -13.67 -2.98
CA PRO A 181 -17.27 -15.04 -3.40
C PRO A 181 -16.34 -15.76 -2.41
N SER A 182 -16.61 -17.03 -2.06
CA SER A 182 -15.83 -17.74 -1.02
C SER A 182 -14.33 -17.84 -1.35
N LYS A 183 -13.96 -17.82 -2.63
CA LYS A 183 -12.55 -17.73 -3.08
C LYS A 183 -11.83 -16.45 -2.63
N ASN A 184 -12.55 -15.38 -2.30
CA ASN A 184 -12.01 -14.11 -1.82
C ASN A 184 -11.98 -13.98 -0.28
N VAL A 185 -12.45 -14.99 0.46
CA VAL A 185 -12.45 -15.03 1.92
C VAL A 185 -11.47 -16.09 2.42
N TYR A 186 -10.47 -15.66 3.19
CA TYR A 186 -9.34 -16.48 3.63
C TYR A 186 -9.34 -16.57 5.15
N LYS A 187 -9.08 -17.76 5.70
CA LYS A 187 -8.92 -17.90 7.15
C LYS A 187 -7.49 -17.56 7.53
N CYS A 188 -7.31 -16.99 8.72
CA CYS A 188 -5.97 -16.94 9.32
C CYS A 188 -5.59 -18.35 9.77
N LYS A 189 -4.44 -18.86 9.32
CA LYS A 189 -3.94 -20.22 9.60
C LYS A 189 -2.92 -20.24 10.73
N LYS A 190 -2.04 -19.25 10.76
CA LYS A 190 -0.93 -19.18 11.72
C LYS A 190 -0.51 -17.74 11.96
N LEU A 191 -0.33 -17.38 13.21
CA LEU A 191 0.43 -16.21 13.61
C LEU A 191 1.93 -16.52 13.49
N ILE A 192 2.64 -15.78 12.65
CA ILE A 192 4.09 -15.95 12.43
C ILE A 192 4.86 -15.09 13.43
N GLU A 193 4.48 -13.81 13.54
CA GLU A 193 5.07 -12.84 14.45
C GLU A 193 3.98 -11.84 14.87
N SER A 194 4.02 -11.38 16.11
CA SER A 194 3.17 -10.31 16.64
C SER A 194 3.99 -9.50 17.63
N LYS A 195 3.90 -8.16 17.54
CA LYS A 195 4.51 -7.26 18.50
C LYS A 195 3.57 -6.11 18.84
N LEU A 196 3.33 -5.94 20.13
CA LEU A 196 2.57 -4.82 20.71
C LEU A 196 3.22 -4.38 22.03
N THR A 197 4.39 -3.75 21.94
CA THR A 197 5.26 -3.49 23.10
C THR A 197 5.55 -2.00 23.27
N GLY A 198 5.26 -1.44 24.45
CA GLY A 198 5.56 -0.06 24.84
C GLY A 198 4.40 0.66 25.56
N SER A 199 4.67 1.86 26.06
CA SER A 199 3.67 2.78 26.64
C SER A 199 3.30 3.90 25.68
N GLY A 200 2.09 4.46 25.83
CA GLY A 200 1.61 5.62 25.05
C GLY A 200 1.81 5.50 23.53
N GLN A 201 2.46 6.51 22.96
CA GLN A 201 2.73 6.64 21.52
C GLN A 201 3.93 5.82 21.02
N TYR A 202 4.79 5.29 21.90
CA TYR A 202 6.10 4.73 21.53
C TYR A 202 6.12 3.24 21.17
N LYS A 203 4.96 2.62 20.93
CA LYS A 203 4.86 1.16 20.80
C LYS A 203 5.03 0.68 19.35
N GLN A 204 5.89 -0.33 19.16
CA GLN A 204 5.82 -1.22 17.99
C GLN A 204 4.46 -1.93 17.98
N ASP A 205 3.83 -2.02 16.81
CA ASP A 205 2.44 -2.51 16.67
C ASP A 205 2.27 -3.19 15.30
N TYR A 206 2.66 -4.45 15.17
CA TYR A 206 2.53 -5.19 13.92
C TYR A 206 2.24 -6.67 14.18
N SER A 207 1.64 -7.33 13.18
CA SER A 207 1.55 -8.79 13.11
C SER A 207 1.72 -9.27 11.68
N VAL A 208 2.38 -10.42 11.54
CA VAL A 208 2.54 -11.17 10.29
C VAL A 208 1.81 -12.49 10.45
N VAL A 209 0.88 -12.79 9.53
CA VAL A 209 0.06 -14.00 9.56
C VAL A 209 0.20 -14.79 8.26
N GLN A 210 0.09 -16.11 8.37
CA GLN A 210 -0.14 -17.00 7.23
C GLN A 210 -1.64 -17.22 7.06
N LEU A 211 -2.10 -17.17 5.82
CA LEU A 211 -3.46 -17.51 5.41
C LEU A 211 -3.62 -19.04 5.20
N ASP A 212 -4.85 -19.52 5.13
CA ASP A 212 -5.17 -20.94 4.94
C ASP A 212 -4.68 -21.51 3.62
N ARG A 213 -4.60 -20.66 2.59
CA ARG A 213 -4.23 -21.02 1.21
C ARG A 213 -3.62 -19.82 0.47
N VAL A 214 -3.08 -20.08 -0.72
CA VAL A 214 -2.55 -19.05 -1.63
C VAL A 214 -3.68 -18.13 -2.09
N VAL A 215 -3.39 -16.83 -2.10
CA VAL A 215 -4.27 -15.77 -2.57
C VAL A 215 -4.12 -15.61 -4.09
N GLU A 216 -5.04 -16.19 -4.84
CA GLU A 216 -5.00 -16.21 -6.30
C GLU A 216 -5.30 -14.83 -6.92
N GLY A 217 -4.74 -14.58 -8.10
CA GLY A 217 -5.03 -13.40 -8.93
C GLY A 217 -4.54 -12.06 -8.37
N ARG A 218 -3.68 -12.06 -7.34
CA ARG A 218 -3.17 -10.85 -6.67
C ARG A 218 -1.66 -10.91 -6.55
N GLU A 219 -1.00 -9.78 -6.85
CA GLU A 219 0.45 -9.65 -6.68
C GLU A 219 0.78 -9.19 -5.26
N PRO A 220 1.64 -9.89 -4.51
CA PRO A 220 2.08 -9.40 -3.21
C PRO A 220 2.81 -8.05 -3.31
N LEU A 221 2.53 -7.17 -2.35
CA LEU A 221 3.04 -5.81 -2.35
C LEU A 221 4.55 -5.76 -2.10
N LYS A 222 5.22 -4.83 -2.79
CA LYS A 222 6.61 -4.47 -2.50
C LYS A 222 6.66 -3.57 -1.26
N TYR A 223 7.61 -3.82 -0.37
CA TYR A 223 7.83 -3.05 0.86
C TYR A 223 9.28 -2.57 0.95
N ARG A 224 9.55 -1.52 1.75
CA ARG A 224 10.91 -1.00 2.01
C ARG A 224 11.74 -2.03 2.77
N LEU A 225 13.02 -2.10 2.47
CA LEU A 225 13.94 -3.10 2.99
C LEU A 225 14.81 -2.51 4.10
N GLN A 226 15.25 -3.34 5.05
CA GLN A 226 16.21 -2.89 6.06
C GLN A 226 17.57 -2.66 5.38
N GLY A 227 18.16 -1.49 5.60
CA GLY A 227 19.36 -1.02 4.89
C GLY A 227 19.05 0.07 3.85
N ASP A 228 17.81 0.19 3.39
CA ASP A 228 17.37 1.39 2.68
C ASP A 228 17.35 2.59 3.64
N SER A 229 17.70 3.79 3.15
CA SER A 229 17.53 5.03 3.91
C SER A 229 16.08 5.18 4.39
N LYS A 230 15.89 5.71 5.61
CA LYS A 230 14.56 6.09 6.10
C LYS A 230 13.90 7.05 5.10
N VAL A 231 12.60 6.89 4.86
CA VAL A 231 11.77 7.90 4.17
C VAL A 231 11.95 9.28 4.80
N ALA A 232 12.01 10.33 3.99
CA ALA A 232 12.23 11.70 4.47
C ALA A 232 10.93 12.33 5.01
N ASN A 233 11.05 13.35 5.88
CA ASN A 233 9.95 14.29 6.08
C ASN A 233 9.57 14.93 4.74
N GLY A 234 8.29 15.27 4.56
CA GLY A 234 7.73 15.74 3.29
C GLY A 234 7.41 14.63 2.27
N THR A 235 7.86 13.38 2.48
CA THR A 235 7.50 12.25 1.60
C THR A 235 5.99 12.11 1.54
N GLU A 236 5.46 12.11 0.32
CA GLU A 236 4.03 11.95 0.07
C GLU A 236 3.63 10.48 0.15
N LEU A 237 2.48 10.24 0.76
CA LEU A 237 1.96 8.93 1.09
C LEU A 237 0.56 8.75 0.54
N LEU A 238 0.23 7.50 0.22
CA LEU A 238 -1.14 7.05 0.10
C LEU A 238 -1.38 5.89 1.05
N VAL A 239 -2.64 5.71 1.47
CA VAL A 239 -3.08 4.55 2.25
C VAL A 239 -4.28 3.92 1.57
N ILE A 240 -4.34 2.59 1.63
CA ILE A 240 -5.45 1.81 1.09
C ILE A 240 -5.92 0.86 2.18
N GLY A 241 -7.22 0.85 2.45
CA GLY A 241 -7.76 0.11 3.59
C GLY A 241 -9.23 0.35 3.87
N HIS A 242 -9.67 0.02 5.08
CA HIS A 242 -11.07 -0.03 5.49
C HIS A 242 -11.35 0.90 6.70
N PRO A 243 -11.35 2.24 6.49
CA PRO A 243 -11.69 3.21 7.52
C PRO A 243 -13.08 2.95 8.11
N SER A 244 -13.19 2.85 9.43
CA SER A 244 -14.45 2.59 10.15
C SER A 244 -15.25 1.41 9.60
N GLY A 245 -14.55 0.36 9.15
CA GLY A 245 -15.18 -0.85 8.62
C GLY A 245 -15.83 -0.71 7.24
N LEU A 246 -15.67 0.44 6.58
CA LEU A 246 -16.20 0.74 5.25
C LEU A 246 -15.64 -0.19 4.16
N PRO A 247 -16.31 -0.27 3.00
CA PRO A 247 -15.74 -0.87 1.80
C PRO A 247 -14.51 -0.06 1.39
N GLN A 248 -13.50 -0.73 0.84
CA GLN A 248 -12.15 -0.21 0.65
C GLN A 248 -12.10 1.24 0.13
N LYS A 249 -11.37 2.09 0.86
CA LYS A 249 -11.11 3.50 0.52
C LYS A 249 -9.63 3.74 0.24
N VAL A 250 -9.36 4.83 -0.46
CA VAL A 250 -8.03 5.35 -0.73
C VAL A 250 -7.94 6.82 -0.32
N THR A 251 -6.85 7.16 0.37
CA THR A 251 -6.45 8.53 0.75
C THR A 251 -5.08 8.80 0.12
N LEU A 252 -4.87 9.99 -0.45
CA LEU A 252 -3.75 10.29 -1.36
C LEU A 252 -2.86 11.47 -0.94
N ASN A 253 -3.31 12.31 -0.01
CA ASN A 253 -2.69 13.60 0.32
C ASN A 253 -1.87 13.60 1.63
N GLY A 254 -1.63 12.42 2.22
CA GLY A 254 -0.80 12.31 3.41
C GLY A 254 0.67 12.64 3.13
N LYS A 255 1.34 13.23 4.12
CA LYS A 255 2.77 13.51 4.11
C LYS A 255 3.39 13.10 5.44
N ILE A 256 4.65 12.67 5.42
CA ILE A 256 5.41 12.45 6.65
C ILE A 256 5.81 13.82 7.22
N PHE A 257 5.39 14.15 8.44
CA PHE A 257 5.83 15.39 9.09
C PHE A 257 6.81 15.14 10.25
N ASN A 258 6.86 13.93 10.80
CA ASN A 258 7.85 13.56 11.80
C ASN A 258 8.33 12.11 11.62
N ASN A 259 9.63 11.96 11.36
CA ASN A 259 10.29 10.69 11.08
C ASN A 259 11.46 10.38 12.04
N SER A 260 11.55 11.06 13.19
CA SER A 260 12.72 10.91 14.09
C SER A 260 12.84 9.51 14.70
N SER A 261 11.70 8.90 15.06
CA SER A 261 11.63 7.56 15.68
C SER A 261 12.25 6.46 14.82
N ASN A 262 12.81 5.44 15.47
CA ASN A 262 13.32 4.24 14.82
C ASN A 262 12.20 3.24 14.48
N HIS A 263 11.09 3.26 15.21
CA HIS A 263 10.02 2.24 15.11
C HIS A 263 8.81 2.69 14.29
N PHE A 264 8.59 4.01 14.20
CA PHE A 264 7.43 4.58 13.51
C PHE A 264 7.77 5.93 12.87
N PHE A 265 6.84 6.44 12.07
CA PHE A 265 6.77 7.85 11.66
C PHE A 265 5.33 8.36 11.83
N ARG A 266 5.17 9.69 11.80
CA ARG A 266 3.88 10.38 11.95
C ARG A 266 3.49 11.11 10.67
N THR A 267 2.20 11.05 10.34
CA THR A 267 1.65 11.57 9.08
C THR A 267 0.22 12.10 9.26
N ASN A 268 -0.21 12.99 8.38
CA ASN A 268 -1.54 13.61 8.35
C ASN A 268 -2.51 12.85 7.42
N LEU A 269 -2.46 11.52 7.40
CA LEU A 269 -3.43 10.71 6.62
C LEU A 269 -4.81 10.72 7.29
N ASP A 270 -5.89 10.74 6.52
CA ASP A 270 -7.27 10.71 7.02
C ASP A 270 -7.76 9.26 7.23
N THR A 271 -7.29 8.59 8.30
CA THR A 271 -7.35 7.12 8.30
C THR A 271 -8.51 6.46 9.04
N PHE A 272 -9.02 7.02 10.13
CA PHE A 272 -10.12 6.46 10.92
C PHE A 272 -9.87 5.09 11.59
N GLY A 273 -10.38 4.91 12.81
CA GLY A 273 -10.39 3.63 13.52
C GLY A 273 -11.00 2.50 12.67
N GLY A 274 -10.43 1.30 12.72
CA GLY A 274 -10.75 0.18 11.82
C GLY A 274 -9.83 0.08 10.58
N ASN A 275 -9.12 1.16 10.24
CA ASN A 275 -8.10 1.16 9.19
C ASN A 275 -6.74 0.60 9.67
N SER A 276 -6.60 0.32 10.97
CA SER A 276 -5.41 -0.30 11.56
C SER A 276 -4.98 -1.56 10.80
N GLY A 277 -3.70 -1.63 10.46
CA GLY A 277 -3.08 -2.70 9.69
C GLY A 277 -2.97 -2.42 8.19
N SER A 278 -3.54 -1.32 7.69
CA SER A 278 -3.40 -0.92 6.28
C SER A 278 -1.97 -0.63 5.85
N ALA A 279 -1.71 -0.92 4.58
CA ALA A 279 -0.47 -0.55 3.92
C ALA A 279 -0.42 0.97 3.71
N VAL A 280 0.63 1.59 4.24
CA VAL A 280 0.98 2.98 3.94
C VAL A 280 2.10 2.97 2.91
N PHE A 281 1.82 3.52 1.73
CA PHE A 281 2.71 3.48 0.58
C PHE A 281 3.34 4.84 0.34
N ASN A 282 4.58 4.87 -0.14
CA ASN A 282 5.13 6.05 -0.80
C ASN A 282 4.38 6.27 -2.13
N ARG A 283 3.78 7.46 -2.27
CA ARG A 283 2.88 7.81 -3.39
C ARG A 283 3.57 7.73 -4.75
N GLN A 284 4.87 8.05 -4.81
CA GLN A 284 5.66 8.06 -6.04
C GLN A 284 6.11 6.64 -6.44
N THR A 285 6.60 5.83 -5.49
CA THR A 285 7.18 4.51 -5.77
C THR A 285 6.15 3.37 -5.72
N GLY A 286 5.07 3.52 -4.96
CA GLY A 286 4.11 2.45 -4.69
C GLY A 286 4.67 1.32 -3.81
N VAL A 287 5.77 1.59 -3.11
CA VAL A 287 6.37 0.68 -2.11
C VAL A 287 5.72 0.96 -0.76
N VAL A 288 5.37 -0.09 -0.02
CA VAL A 288 4.88 0.00 1.36
C VAL A 288 6.03 0.46 2.26
N GLU A 289 5.80 1.56 2.97
CA GLU A 289 6.75 2.18 3.91
C GLU A 289 6.46 1.77 5.36
N GLY A 290 5.22 1.38 5.63
CA GLY A 290 4.80 0.96 6.95
C GLY A 290 3.36 0.50 7.05
N ILE A 291 2.99 0.20 8.28
CA ILE A 291 1.72 -0.35 8.72
C ILE A 291 1.03 0.75 9.52
N LEU A 292 -0.16 1.18 9.09
CA LEU A 292 -0.97 2.13 9.83
C LEU A 292 -1.43 1.50 11.15
N VAL A 293 -1.26 2.18 12.30
CA VAL A 293 -1.52 1.53 13.61
C VAL A 293 -2.32 2.36 14.61
N ARG A 294 -2.25 3.70 14.58
CA ARG A 294 -3.01 4.56 15.50
C ARG A 294 -3.33 5.89 14.85
N GLY A 295 -4.49 6.43 15.19
CA GLY A 295 -4.90 7.78 14.83
C GLY A 295 -5.39 8.58 16.02
N SER A 296 -5.88 9.77 15.73
CA SER A 296 -6.59 10.62 16.71
C SER A 296 -8.04 10.13 16.93
N LYS A 297 -8.82 10.87 17.72
CA LYS A 297 -10.25 10.58 17.91
C LYS A 297 -11.04 11.06 16.69
N ASP A 298 -11.52 10.11 15.89
CA ASP A 298 -12.20 10.36 14.62
C ASP A 298 -13.55 11.08 14.76
N TYR A 299 -14.38 10.59 15.68
CA TYR A 299 -15.75 11.06 15.88
C TYR A 299 -15.94 11.73 17.25
N ILE A 300 -16.65 12.85 17.29
CA ILE A 300 -17.15 13.52 18.50
C ILE A 300 -18.67 13.48 18.55
N ASN A 301 -19.21 13.53 19.77
CA ASN A 301 -20.63 13.75 19.97
C ASN A 301 -20.95 15.22 19.66
N THR A 302 -22.07 15.44 18.97
CA THR A 302 -22.64 16.75 18.64
C THR A 302 -24.14 16.74 18.96
N ASN A 303 -24.87 17.79 18.61
CA ASN A 303 -26.32 17.87 18.77
C ASN A 303 -27.12 16.93 17.84
N CYS A 304 -26.52 16.48 16.72
CA CYS A 304 -27.18 15.61 15.74
C CYS A 304 -26.83 14.12 15.88
N GLY A 305 -26.03 13.74 16.88
CA GLY A 305 -25.47 12.39 17.01
C GLY A 305 -23.95 12.45 17.13
N ARG A 306 -23.23 11.70 16.30
CA ARG A 306 -21.78 11.83 16.14
C ARG A 306 -21.45 12.51 14.83
N ALA A 307 -20.61 13.52 14.92
CA ALA A 307 -19.93 14.09 13.77
C ALA A 307 -18.45 13.75 13.83
N VAL A 308 -17.77 13.96 12.74
CA VAL A 308 -16.33 13.85 12.63
C VAL A 308 -15.68 15.08 13.41
N ASN A 309 -14.50 15.02 14.07
CA ASN A 309 -13.91 16.01 15.08
C ASN A 309 -12.78 17.11 14.74
N ILE A 310 -12.97 18.24 14.01
CA ILE A 310 -11.88 18.94 13.20
C ILE A 310 -10.59 19.39 13.90
N VAL A 311 -9.46 19.14 13.20
CA VAL A 311 -8.23 19.93 13.30
C VAL A 311 -7.90 20.56 11.93
N PRO A 312 -8.20 21.87 11.74
CA PRO A 312 -7.94 22.59 10.49
C PRO A 312 -6.55 23.25 10.49
N GLU A 313 -5.83 23.12 11.61
CA GLU A 313 -4.49 23.63 11.84
C GLU A 313 -3.44 22.70 11.21
N ASP A 314 -2.28 23.25 10.87
CA ASP A 314 -1.13 22.43 10.51
C ASP A 314 -0.66 21.60 11.72
N ILE A 315 -0.90 20.29 11.65
CA ILE A 315 -0.53 19.36 12.71
C ILE A 315 0.97 19.03 12.76
N THR A 316 1.81 19.54 11.85
CA THR A 316 3.26 19.25 11.83
C THR A 316 3.95 19.52 13.18
N LYS A 317 3.47 20.53 13.92
CA LYS A 317 3.98 20.95 15.23
C LYS A 317 3.22 20.35 16.42
N ARG A 318 2.11 19.66 16.19
CA ARG A 318 1.28 19.04 17.24
C ARG A 318 1.87 17.68 17.62
N SER A 319 2.00 17.37 18.90
CA SER A 319 2.48 16.07 19.40
C SER A 319 1.35 15.10 19.76
N ASP A 320 0.15 15.65 19.98
CA ASP A 320 -1.08 14.96 20.39
C ASP A 320 -1.88 14.35 19.24
N LEU A 321 -1.61 14.77 17.99
CA LEU A 321 -2.42 14.45 16.81
C LEU A 321 -1.67 13.60 15.76
N GLY A 322 -2.28 13.39 14.60
CA GLY A 322 -1.69 12.67 13.48
C GLY A 322 -1.64 11.16 13.67
N GLU A 323 -1.38 10.49 12.56
CA GLU A 323 -1.41 9.04 12.46
C GLU A 323 -0.03 8.46 12.67
N PHE A 324 0.04 7.37 13.43
CA PHE A 324 1.25 6.59 13.67
C PHE A 324 1.30 5.44 12.68
N VAL A 325 2.45 5.33 12.02
CA VAL A 325 2.74 4.27 11.05
C VAL A 325 3.97 3.52 11.53
N SER A 326 3.81 2.27 11.96
CA SER A 326 4.92 1.38 12.30
C SER A 326 5.73 1.06 11.05
N ARG A 327 7.06 1.12 11.11
CA ARG A 327 7.92 0.89 9.94
C ARG A 327 7.88 -0.58 9.54
N ILE A 328 7.72 -0.84 8.24
CA ILE A 328 7.79 -2.22 7.72
C ILE A 328 9.20 -2.80 7.83
N THR A 329 10.23 -1.93 7.84
CA THR A 329 11.64 -2.28 8.07
C THR A 329 11.97 -2.68 9.52
N ASP A 330 11.02 -2.49 10.44
CA ASP A 330 11.14 -2.80 11.87
C ASP A 330 10.35 -4.08 12.23
N VAL A 331 10.08 -4.93 11.23
CA VAL A 331 9.46 -6.25 11.36
C VAL A 331 10.54 -7.33 11.07
N PRO A 332 11.17 -7.92 12.12
CA PRO A 332 12.28 -8.85 12.00
C PRO A 332 12.03 -10.04 11.08
N SER A 333 10.87 -10.69 11.12
CA SER A 333 10.58 -11.84 10.25
C SER A 333 10.63 -11.49 8.76
N LEU A 334 10.29 -10.26 8.36
CA LEU A 334 10.36 -9.82 6.96
C LEU A 334 11.81 -9.58 6.52
N TYR A 335 12.61 -8.96 7.39
CA TYR A 335 14.04 -8.78 7.16
C TYR A 335 14.78 -10.12 7.05
N PHE A 336 14.61 -11.02 8.02
CA PHE A 336 15.28 -12.32 8.02
C PHE A 336 14.83 -13.16 6.82
N ARG A 337 13.52 -13.16 6.49
CA ARG A 337 12.99 -13.82 5.28
C ARG A 337 13.70 -13.35 4.03
N GLN A 338 13.77 -12.04 3.81
CA GLN A 338 14.39 -11.50 2.61
C GLN A 338 15.89 -11.80 2.59
N SER A 339 16.60 -11.52 3.68
CA SER A 339 18.06 -11.68 3.74
C SER A 339 18.47 -13.12 3.50
N PHE A 340 17.70 -14.09 4.03
CA PHE A 340 17.92 -15.51 3.81
C PHE A 340 17.68 -15.93 2.35
N LEU A 341 16.53 -15.54 1.77
CA LEU A 341 16.20 -15.84 0.37
C LEU A 341 17.19 -15.17 -0.61
N LYS A 342 17.62 -13.94 -0.32
CA LYS A 342 18.63 -13.22 -1.09
C LYS A 342 20.00 -13.89 -0.99
N ALA A 343 20.44 -14.28 0.20
CA ALA A 343 21.70 -15.01 0.38
C ALA A 343 21.71 -16.34 -0.38
N ALA A 344 20.59 -17.06 -0.40
CA ALA A 344 20.44 -18.28 -1.21
C ALA A 344 20.48 -18.00 -2.72
N SER A 345 19.78 -16.94 -3.16
CA SER A 345 19.76 -16.50 -4.56
C SER A 345 21.09 -15.93 -5.07
N GLU A 346 21.97 -15.46 -4.19
CA GLU A 346 23.27 -14.84 -4.54
C GLU A 346 24.47 -15.74 -4.19
N GLY A 347 24.24 -16.98 -3.75
CA GLY A 347 25.31 -17.94 -3.45
C GLY A 347 26.11 -17.61 -2.18
N LYS A 348 25.61 -16.72 -1.33
CA LYS A 348 26.32 -16.18 -0.15
C LYS A 348 26.25 -17.14 1.04
N LEU A 349 26.88 -18.30 0.89
CA LEU A 349 26.86 -19.39 1.88
C LEU A 349 27.22 -18.93 3.29
N SER A 350 28.24 -18.08 3.46
CA SER A 350 28.63 -17.56 4.78
C SER A 350 27.54 -16.73 5.45
N GLN A 351 26.78 -15.93 4.70
CA GLN A 351 25.64 -15.19 5.23
C GLN A 351 24.47 -16.13 5.54
N LEU A 352 24.21 -17.10 4.66
CA LEU A 352 23.16 -18.09 4.85
C LEU A 352 23.40 -18.91 6.14
N LYS A 353 24.65 -19.32 6.41
CA LYS A 353 25.08 -20.01 7.63
C LYS A 353 24.82 -19.21 8.92
N VAL A 354 24.90 -17.87 8.89
CA VAL A 354 24.55 -17.02 10.05
C VAL A 354 23.08 -17.13 10.44
N TYR A 355 22.19 -17.31 9.46
CA TYR A 355 20.75 -17.42 9.70
C TYR A 355 20.29 -18.87 9.97
N ALA A 356 21.00 -19.86 9.45
CA ALA A 356 20.52 -21.25 9.28
C ALA A 356 20.30 -22.08 10.56
N SER A 357 20.49 -21.52 11.75
CA SER A 357 20.10 -22.18 13.02
C SER A 357 18.58 -22.24 13.24
N SER A 358 17.79 -21.52 12.44
CA SER A 358 16.32 -21.53 12.54
C SER A 358 15.64 -22.40 11.47
N GLU A 359 15.00 -23.49 11.90
CA GLU A 359 14.14 -24.32 11.02
C GLU A 359 13.03 -23.52 10.32
N ALA A 360 12.58 -22.41 10.92
CA ALA A 360 11.53 -21.56 10.36
C ALA A 360 11.96 -20.92 9.03
N LEU A 361 13.25 -20.65 8.83
CA LEU A 361 13.79 -20.07 7.60
C LEU A 361 13.79 -21.07 6.45
N MET A 362 14.03 -22.36 6.72
CA MET A 362 14.02 -23.43 5.71
C MET A 362 12.64 -23.62 5.06
N LYS A 363 11.57 -23.15 5.71
CA LYS A 363 10.18 -23.19 5.25
C LYS A 363 9.73 -21.90 4.53
N MET A 364 10.66 -20.96 4.28
CA MET A 364 10.36 -19.68 3.60
C MET A 364 10.45 -19.77 2.08
N TYR A 365 9.90 -18.75 1.41
CA TYR A 365 9.81 -18.68 -0.05
C TYR A 365 9.61 -17.25 -0.57
N ASP A 366 9.95 -17.00 -1.84
CA ASP A 366 9.69 -15.73 -2.52
C ASP A 366 8.20 -15.55 -2.91
N ASN A 367 7.90 -14.47 -3.64
CA ASN A 367 6.55 -14.18 -4.14
C ASN A 367 6.04 -15.15 -5.22
N ASN A 368 6.88 -16.06 -5.70
CA ASN A 368 6.53 -17.13 -6.62
C ASN A 368 6.51 -18.51 -5.94
N LYS A 369 6.54 -18.55 -4.60
CA LYS A 369 6.73 -19.76 -3.77
C LYS A 369 8.05 -20.52 -4.03
N ASN A 370 9.07 -19.88 -4.62
CA ASN A 370 10.42 -20.46 -4.71
C ASN A 370 11.06 -20.51 -3.32
N THR A 371 11.36 -21.70 -2.82
CA THR A 371 12.15 -21.90 -1.59
C THR A 371 13.62 -21.48 -1.79
N PRO A 372 14.43 -21.34 -0.72
CA PRO A 372 15.88 -21.13 -0.84
C PRO A 372 16.57 -22.09 -1.81
N LEU A 373 16.13 -23.36 -1.82
CA LEU A 373 16.66 -24.39 -2.72
C LEU A 373 16.39 -24.07 -4.19
N HIS A 374 15.16 -23.65 -4.53
CA HIS A 374 14.82 -23.21 -5.90
C HIS A 374 15.70 -22.03 -6.33
N LEU A 375 15.90 -21.04 -5.46
CA LEU A 375 16.69 -19.84 -5.77
C LEU A 375 18.17 -20.21 -5.99
N ALA A 376 18.73 -21.08 -5.16
CA ALA A 376 20.10 -21.54 -5.28
C ALA A 376 20.32 -22.42 -6.54
N VAL A 377 19.39 -23.33 -6.84
CA VAL A 377 19.44 -24.19 -8.04
C VAL A 377 19.27 -23.37 -9.32
N LYS A 378 18.31 -22.45 -9.36
CA LYS A 378 18.07 -21.56 -10.51
C LYS A 378 19.34 -20.79 -10.91
N ASN A 379 20.11 -20.35 -9.92
CA ASN A 379 21.34 -19.57 -10.11
C ASN A 379 22.63 -20.40 -9.99
N ARG A 380 22.53 -21.74 -9.99
CA ARG A 380 23.65 -22.71 -9.99
C ARG A 380 24.62 -22.62 -8.80
N HIS A 381 24.12 -22.24 -7.63
CA HIS A 381 24.94 -22.11 -6.41
C HIS A 381 25.10 -23.44 -5.66
N TYR A 382 25.90 -24.37 -6.22
CA TYR A 382 26.10 -25.73 -5.71
C TYR A 382 26.37 -25.80 -4.20
N SER A 383 27.32 -25.00 -3.69
CA SER A 383 27.70 -25.01 -2.27
C SER A 383 26.59 -24.53 -1.32
N VAL A 384 25.64 -23.74 -1.81
CA VAL A 384 24.41 -23.41 -1.08
C VAL A 384 23.41 -24.57 -1.15
N VAL A 385 23.28 -25.22 -2.30
CA VAL A 385 22.38 -26.37 -2.48
C VAL A 385 22.79 -27.53 -1.57
N GLU A 386 24.06 -27.92 -1.60
CA GLU A 386 24.66 -28.94 -0.74
C GLU A 386 24.41 -28.64 0.75
N TYR A 387 24.61 -27.38 1.17
CA TYR A 387 24.35 -26.96 2.55
C TYR A 387 22.86 -26.97 2.94
N LEU A 388 21.95 -26.58 2.03
CA LEU A 388 20.51 -26.63 2.30
C LEU A 388 20.01 -28.08 2.41
N ILE A 389 20.58 -28.99 1.62
CA ILE A 389 20.35 -30.45 1.69
C ILE A 389 20.87 -31.00 3.03
N GLU A 390 22.08 -30.62 3.46
CA GLU A 390 22.64 -30.96 4.78
C GLU A 390 21.70 -30.54 5.93
N LYS A 391 21.01 -29.40 5.78
CA LYS A 391 19.98 -28.92 6.72
C LYS A 391 18.58 -29.51 6.50
N LYS A 392 18.47 -30.61 5.77
CA LYS A 392 17.23 -31.39 5.55
C LYS A 392 16.07 -30.53 5.04
N ILE A 393 16.34 -29.58 4.14
CA ILE A 393 15.29 -28.79 3.49
C ILE A 393 14.35 -29.69 2.68
N GLN A 394 13.07 -29.30 2.55
CA GLN A 394 12.13 -30.01 1.68
C GLN A 394 12.53 -29.84 0.21
N LEU A 395 13.03 -30.92 -0.41
CA LEU A 395 13.48 -30.95 -1.80
C LEU A 395 12.30 -30.76 -2.78
N ASP A 396 11.19 -31.43 -2.46
CA ASP A 396 10.00 -31.58 -3.30
C ASP A 396 8.96 -30.47 -3.10
N ALA A 397 9.35 -29.36 -2.47
CA ALA A 397 8.50 -28.19 -2.40
C ALA A 397 8.18 -27.71 -3.83
N ARG A 398 6.93 -27.33 -4.09
CA ARG A 398 6.46 -26.87 -5.40
C ARG A 398 6.23 -25.36 -5.39
N ASN A 399 6.79 -24.65 -6.37
CA ASN A 399 6.57 -23.21 -6.56
C ASN A 399 5.17 -22.93 -7.18
N LEU A 400 4.84 -21.67 -7.52
CA LEU A 400 3.54 -21.34 -8.13
C LEU A 400 3.32 -21.96 -9.53
N ASN A 401 4.38 -22.36 -10.24
CA ASN A 401 4.28 -23.11 -11.51
C ASN A 401 4.13 -24.63 -11.27
N GLY A 402 4.13 -25.10 -10.03
CA GLY A 402 4.17 -26.52 -9.67
C GLY A 402 5.55 -27.16 -9.80
N GLU A 403 6.57 -26.39 -10.22
CA GLU A 403 7.95 -26.86 -10.42
C GLU A 403 8.63 -27.10 -9.07
N THR A 404 9.44 -28.15 -8.98
CA THR A 404 10.38 -28.37 -7.87
C THR A 404 11.78 -27.86 -8.22
N ALA A 405 12.71 -27.88 -7.26
CA ALA A 405 14.12 -27.58 -7.51
C ALA A 405 14.71 -28.46 -8.64
N LEU A 406 14.32 -29.74 -8.72
CA LEU A 406 14.78 -30.66 -9.76
C LEU A 406 14.31 -30.27 -11.16
N HIS A 407 13.10 -29.70 -11.30
CA HIS A 407 12.62 -29.14 -12.56
C HIS A 407 13.49 -27.95 -13.00
N MET A 408 13.92 -27.09 -12.07
CA MET A 408 14.81 -25.96 -12.39
C MET A 408 16.19 -26.41 -12.84
N ALA A 409 16.75 -27.47 -12.23
CA ALA A 409 18.00 -28.08 -12.69
C ALA A 409 17.89 -28.61 -14.13
N ALA A 410 16.78 -29.27 -14.48
CA ALA A 410 16.50 -29.76 -15.83
C ALA A 410 16.34 -28.62 -16.86
N VAL A 411 15.59 -27.56 -16.54
CA VAL A 411 15.44 -26.36 -17.40
C VAL A 411 16.78 -25.65 -17.65
N ASN A 412 17.68 -25.69 -16.66
CA ASN A 412 19.06 -25.20 -16.75
C ASN A 412 20.01 -26.16 -17.49
N ALA A 413 19.58 -27.39 -17.82
CA ALA A 413 20.42 -28.48 -18.32
C ALA A 413 21.65 -28.77 -17.43
N ASP A 414 21.48 -28.65 -16.11
CA ASP A 414 22.55 -28.77 -15.13
C ASP A 414 22.63 -30.19 -14.55
N LYS A 415 23.32 -31.10 -15.25
CA LYS A 415 23.43 -32.51 -14.85
C LYS A 415 23.99 -32.69 -13.44
N LYS A 416 25.01 -31.91 -13.07
CA LYS A 416 25.63 -32.00 -11.74
C LYS A 416 24.63 -31.59 -10.65
N MET A 417 23.89 -30.51 -10.87
CA MET A 417 22.87 -30.06 -9.91
C MET A 417 21.72 -31.07 -9.80
N ALA A 418 21.32 -31.67 -10.91
CA ALA A 418 20.33 -32.73 -10.93
C ALA A 418 20.79 -33.97 -10.15
N SER A 419 22.05 -34.38 -10.30
CA SER A 419 22.65 -35.47 -9.50
C SER A 419 22.53 -35.17 -8.01
N ILE A 420 23.07 -34.03 -7.57
CA ILE A 420 23.06 -33.62 -6.15
C ILE A 420 21.64 -33.67 -5.55
N LEU A 421 20.61 -33.30 -6.32
CA LEU A 421 19.21 -33.38 -5.87
C LEU A 421 18.66 -34.81 -5.86
N ILE A 422 18.93 -35.62 -6.88
CA ILE A 422 18.48 -37.02 -7.00
C ILE A 422 19.18 -37.90 -5.95
N ASP A 423 20.49 -37.73 -5.79
CA ASP A 423 21.33 -38.42 -4.80
C ASP A 423 20.90 -38.08 -3.36
N ALA A 424 20.33 -36.88 -3.16
CA ALA A 424 19.69 -36.45 -1.91
C ALA A 424 18.24 -36.94 -1.74
N GLY A 425 17.68 -37.65 -2.72
CA GLY A 425 16.34 -38.25 -2.67
C GLY A 425 15.19 -37.41 -3.21
N ALA A 426 15.44 -36.40 -4.07
CA ALA A 426 14.37 -35.62 -4.71
C ALA A 426 13.50 -36.49 -5.65
N ASP A 427 12.18 -36.31 -5.60
CA ASP A 427 11.23 -37.11 -6.37
C ASP A 427 11.20 -36.69 -7.85
N ARG A 428 11.64 -37.61 -8.72
CA ARG A 428 11.67 -37.47 -10.19
C ARG A 428 10.27 -37.51 -10.83
N SER A 429 9.27 -38.06 -10.13
CA SER A 429 7.91 -38.31 -10.65
C SER A 429 6.97 -37.11 -10.52
N ILE A 430 7.30 -36.13 -9.67
CA ILE A 430 6.48 -34.92 -9.47
C ILE A 430 6.32 -34.17 -10.79
N LYS A 431 5.10 -33.71 -11.04
CA LYS A 431 4.73 -32.93 -12.24
C LYS A 431 4.55 -31.46 -11.91
N ASP A 432 4.95 -30.58 -12.82
CA ASP A 432 4.60 -29.17 -12.83
C ASP A 432 3.10 -28.95 -13.14
N ASN A 433 2.64 -27.69 -13.15
CA ASN A 433 1.24 -27.38 -13.47
C ASN A 433 0.87 -27.65 -14.94
N ASN A 434 1.83 -27.95 -15.82
CA ASN A 434 1.62 -28.38 -17.20
C ASN A 434 1.62 -29.92 -17.33
N GLY A 435 1.69 -30.66 -16.22
CA GLY A 435 1.74 -32.13 -16.21
C GLY A 435 3.10 -32.73 -16.56
N ARG A 436 4.17 -31.93 -16.58
CA ARG A 436 5.53 -32.33 -16.99
C ARG A 436 6.39 -32.66 -15.78
N THR A 437 7.07 -33.80 -15.81
CA THR A 437 8.11 -34.14 -14.84
C THR A 437 9.38 -33.33 -15.07
N ALA A 438 10.37 -33.42 -14.16
CA ALA A 438 11.68 -32.80 -14.39
C ALA A 438 12.34 -33.31 -15.69
N LYS A 439 12.19 -34.59 -16.04
CA LYS A 439 12.65 -35.19 -17.29
C LYS A 439 12.04 -34.49 -18.52
N ASP A 440 10.73 -34.28 -18.49
CA ASP A 440 9.95 -33.62 -19.56
C ASP A 440 10.27 -32.11 -19.70
N ARG A 441 11.02 -31.53 -18.75
CA ARG A 441 11.51 -30.14 -18.78
C ARG A 441 12.94 -30.02 -19.33
N LEU A 442 13.62 -31.12 -19.62
CA LEU A 442 14.89 -31.10 -20.35
C LEU A 442 14.69 -30.44 -21.72
N ARG A 443 15.62 -29.57 -22.11
CA ARG A 443 15.59 -28.94 -23.44
C ARG A 443 15.87 -30.00 -24.51
N PHE A 444 15.05 -30.04 -25.56
CA PHE A 444 15.09 -31.03 -26.66
C PHE A 444 16.48 -31.30 -27.26
N PHE A 445 17.42 -30.36 -27.17
CA PHE A 445 18.79 -30.52 -27.70
C PHE A 445 19.75 -31.35 -26.84
N ASN A 446 19.36 -31.81 -25.64
CA ASN A 446 20.22 -32.60 -24.75
C ASN A 446 19.72 -34.04 -24.56
N PHE A 447 19.77 -34.84 -25.64
CA PHE A 447 19.43 -36.27 -25.64
C PHE A 447 20.17 -37.05 -24.54
N LEU A 448 21.46 -36.73 -24.31
CA LEU A 448 22.33 -37.35 -23.29
C LEU A 448 21.90 -37.12 -21.83
N LEU A 449 20.93 -36.22 -21.56
CA LEU A 449 20.37 -36.04 -20.21
C LEU A 449 19.10 -36.88 -19.99
N SER A 450 18.49 -37.41 -21.05
CA SER A 450 17.20 -38.12 -20.95
C SER A 450 17.29 -39.47 -20.26
N GLU A 451 18.45 -40.15 -20.28
CA GLU A 451 18.65 -41.42 -19.54
C GLU A 451 19.05 -41.21 -18.07
N PHE A 452 19.37 -39.97 -17.68
CA PHE A 452 19.77 -39.63 -16.32
C PHE A 452 18.57 -39.34 -15.40
N PHE A 453 17.49 -38.79 -15.96
CA PHE A 453 16.23 -38.46 -15.28
C PHE A 453 15.16 -39.52 -15.50
#